data_AF-X1VPA6-F1
#
_entry.id   AF-X1VPA6-F1
#
_cell.length_a   1.000
_cell.length_b   1.000
_cell.length_c   1.000
_cell.angle_alpha   90.00
_cell.angle_beta   90.00
_cell.angle_gamma   90.00
#
_symmetry.space_group_name_H-M   'P 1'
#
loop_
_entity.id
_entity.type
_entity.pdbx_description
1 polymer ?
#
loop_
_entity_poly.entity_id
_entity_poly.type
_entity_poly.pdbx_seq_one_letter_code
_entity_poly.pdbx_strand_id
1 'polypeptide(L)'
;MTIPGLAGDVGYIRFLVPGIIGMSILFSSTFGGLSVLWDREFGFLKEIMVAPVSRVSIVLGRIAGGATTALIQAVLILAISYIMGFKIINISSIFLAIVFMILIAVTFLGLGLIFASKMRDMQGFSIVMNFVIFPLFFLSGALYPLENFPVWLRYISKIDPLTYGVDGLR
;
A
#
# COMPACT_ATOMS: atom_id res chain seq x y z
N MET A 1 31.60 -5.43 0.00
CA MET A 1 31.59 -4.23 -0.86
C MET A 1 30.66 -3.22 -0.21
N THR A 2 31.24 -2.22 0.46
CA THR A 2 30.52 -1.15 1.17
C THR A 2 30.36 0.06 0.25
N ILE A 3 29.14 0.55 0.08
CA ILE A 3 28.88 1.83 -0.60
C ILE A 3 29.10 2.96 0.43
N PRO A 4 29.85 4.03 0.11
CA PRO A 4 30.06 5.13 1.04
C PRO A 4 28.75 5.91 1.27
N GLY A 5 28.33 6.08 2.53
CA GLY A 5 27.18 6.92 2.90
C GLY A 5 26.16 6.32 3.87
N LEU A 6 26.19 5.00 4.14
CA LEU A 6 25.35 4.37 5.15
C LEU A 6 26.20 3.73 6.25
N ALA A 7 26.25 4.34 7.41
CA ALA A 7 26.83 3.74 8.60
C ALA A 7 25.94 2.60 9.12
N GLY A 8 26.43 1.36 9.01
CA GLY A 8 26.04 0.22 9.85
C GLY A 8 24.79 -0.56 9.41
N ASP A 9 24.96 -1.87 9.23
CA ASP A 9 23.93 -2.90 8.96
C ASP A 9 22.60 -2.73 9.73
N VAL A 10 22.64 -2.13 10.91
CA VAL A 10 21.47 -1.95 11.80
C VAL A 10 20.59 -0.76 11.38
N GLY A 11 21.18 0.27 10.75
CA GLY A 11 20.47 1.44 10.25
C GLY A 11 19.74 1.18 8.94
N TYR A 12 20.31 0.34 8.08
CA TYR A 12 19.72 -0.01 6.78
C TYR A 12 18.42 -0.79 6.95
N ILE A 13 18.40 -1.82 7.80
CA ILE A 13 17.17 -2.57 8.13
C ILE A 13 16.10 -1.65 8.74
N ARG A 14 16.49 -0.68 9.58
CA ARG A 14 15.56 0.32 10.14
C ARG A 14 14.88 1.18 9.08
N PHE A 15 15.62 1.52 8.04
CA PHE A 15 15.13 2.35 6.96
C PHE A 15 14.27 1.56 5.94
N LEU A 16 14.65 0.31 5.67
CA LEU A 16 14.08 -0.52 4.60
C LEU A 16 12.75 -1.19 4.98
N VAL A 17 12.60 -1.60 6.24
CA VAL A 17 11.40 -2.32 6.71
C VAL A 17 10.11 -1.50 6.50
N PRO A 18 10.02 -0.22 6.92
CA PRO A 18 8.87 0.63 6.61
C PRO A 18 8.59 0.74 5.11
N GLY A 19 9.65 0.81 4.29
CA GLY A 19 9.53 0.88 2.83
C GLY A 19 8.96 -0.41 2.22
N ILE A 20 9.41 -1.58 2.66
CA ILE A 20 8.87 -2.88 2.20
C ILE A 20 7.42 -3.04 2.63
N ILE A 21 7.08 -2.68 3.88
CA ILE A 21 5.70 -2.72 4.39
C ILE A 21 4.80 -1.80 3.55
N GLY A 22 5.23 -0.56 3.31
CA GLY A 22 4.50 0.38 2.46
C GLY A 22 4.32 -0.14 1.03
N MET A 23 5.37 -0.69 0.43
CA MET A 23 5.33 -1.30 -0.90
C MET A 23 4.30 -2.43 -0.97
N SER A 24 4.38 -3.37 -0.05
CA SER A 24 3.51 -4.55 -0.05
C SER A 24 2.05 -4.16 0.17
N ILE A 25 1.74 -3.22 1.07
CA ILE A 25 0.39 -2.68 1.24
C ILE A 25 -0.08 -2.01 -0.06
N LEU A 26 0.74 -1.16 -0.67
CA LEU A 26 0.38 -0.42 -1.88
C LEU A 26 0.06 -1.36 -3.04
N PHE A 27 0.91 -2.36 -3.29
CA PHE A 27 0.67 -3.37 -4.32
C PHE A 27 -0.58 -4.19 -4.00
N SER A 28 -0.66 -4.76 -2.80
CA SER A 28 -1.78 -5.62 -2.39
C SER A 28 -3.13 -4.90 -2.45
N SER A 29 -3.18 -3.66 -1.94
CA SER A 29 -4.39 -2.84 -1.88
C SER A 29 -4.87 -2.41 -3.27
N THR A 30 -3.93 -2.00 -4.13
CA THR A 30 -4.26 -1.54 -5.49
C THR A 30 -4.72 -2.72 -6.36
N PHE A 31 -4.04 -3.87 -6.27
CA PHE A 31 -4.42 -5.11 -6.96
C PHE A 31 -5.70 -5.74 -6.37
N GLY A 32 -6.04 -5.47 -5.10
CA GLY A 32 -7.34 -5.80 -4.53
C GLY A 32 -8.51 -5.24 -5.36
N GLY A 33 -8.31 -4.12 -6.05
CA GLY A 33 -9.26 -3.56 -7.02
C GLY A 33 -9.50 -4.43 -8.27
N LEU A 34 -8.52 -5.23 -8.71
CA LEU A 34 -8.68 -6.14 -9.87
C LEU A 34 -9.71 -7.21 -9.64
N SER A 35 -9.83 -7.71 -8.40
CA SER A 35 -10.83 -8.71 -8.05
C SER A 35 -12.25 -8.24 -8.41
N VAL A 36 -12.50 -6.93 -8.38
CA VAL A 36 -13.78 -6.34 -8.76
C VAL A 36 -14.01 -6.37 -10.28
N LEU A 37 -12.94 -6.21 -11.07
CA LEU A 37 -13.02 -6.38 -12.53
C LEU A 37 -13.29 -7.84 -12.90
N TRP A 38 -12.62 -8.78 -12.20
CA TRP A 38 -12.88 -10.22 -12.33
C TRP A 38 -14.36 -10.53 -12.06
N ASP A 39 -14.91 -10.08 -10.94
CA ASP A 39 -16.32 -10.31 -10.58
C ASP A 39 -17.31 -9.70 -11.58
N ARG A 40 -16.89 -8.65 -12.31
CA ARG A 40 -17.66 -8.04 -13.41
C ARG A 40 -17.64 -8.90 -14.67
N GLU A 41 -16.48 -9.39 -15.08
CA GLU A 41 -16.34 -10.21 -16.29
C GLU A 41 -17.04 -11.56 -16.18
N PHE A 42 -16.95 -12.23 -15.02
CA PHE A 42 -17.59 -13.53 -14.80
C PHE A 42 -19.11 -13.45 -14.62
N GLY A 43 -19.71 -12.25 -14.68
CA GLY A 43 -21.16 -12.09 -14.59
C GLY A 43 -21.72 -12.18 -13.16
N PHE A 44 -20.87 -12.34 -12.15
CA PHE A 44 -21.25 -12.35 -10.72
C PHE A 44 -21.91 -11.03 -10.31
N LEU A 45 -21.51 -9.90 -10.93
CA LEU A 45 -22.22 -8.63 -10.75
C LEU A 45 -23.66 -8.64 -11.26
N LYS A 46 -24.00 -9.43 -12.29
CA LYS A 46 -25.39 -9.54 -12.77
C LYS A 46 -26.25 -10.35 -11.78
N GLU A 47 -25.71 -11.40 -11.17
CA GLU A 47 -26.39 -12.12 -10.08
C GLU A 47 -26.55 -11.27 -8.82
N ILE A 48 -25.51 -10.53 -8.41
CA ILE A 48 -25.59 -9.62 -7.25
C ILE A 48 -26.55 -8.46 -7.51
N MET A 49 -26.71 -7.98 -8.75
CA MET A 49 -27.70 -6.94 -9.10
C MET A 49 -29.16 -7.42 -9.07
N VAL A 50 -29.41 -8.73 -9.02
CA VAL A 50 -30.74 -9.32 -8.78
C VAL A 50 -31.01 -9.48 -7.29
N ALA A 51 -29.97 -9.55 -6.46
CA ALA A 51 -30.10 -9.54 -5.01
C ALA A 51 -30.41 -8.11 -4.51
N PRO A 52 -31.30 -7.92 -3.52
CA PRO A 52 -31.67 -6.62 -2.98
C PRO A 52 -30.58 -6.06 -2.05
N VAL A 53 -29.36 -5.92 -2.54
CA VAL A 53 -28.19 -5.50 -1.78
C VAL A 53 -27.79 -4.09 -2.19
N SER A 54 -27.57 -3.20 -1.22
CA SER A 54 -27.14 -1.84 -1.51
C SER A 54 -25.75 -1.84 -2.15
N ARG A 55 -25.56 -1.01 -3.19
CA ARG A 55 -24.25 -0.84 -3.87
C ARG A 55 -23.14 -0.40 -2.90
N VAL A 56 -23.51 0.34 -1.85
CA VAL A 56 -22.60 0.84 -0.82
C VAL A 56 -22.08 -0.30 0.05
N SER A 57 -22.92 -1.27 0.41
CA SER A 57 -22.52 -2.45 1.20
C SER A 57 -21.51 -3.32 0.47
N ILE A 58 -21.62 -3.44 -0.86
CA ILE A 58 -20.67 -4.20 -1.69
C ILE A 58 -19.31 -3.50 -1.71
N VAL A 59 -19.31 -2.17 -1.89
CA VAL A 59 -18.07 -1.38 -1.89
C VAL A 59 -17.39 -1.43 -0.52
N LEU A 60 -18.13 -1.24 0.57
CA LEU A 60 -17.60 -1.30 1.93
C LEU A 60 -17.06 -2.69 2.28
N GLY A 61 -17.79 -3.75 1.93
CA GLY A 61 -17.33 -5.13 2.14
C GLY A 61 -16.05 -5.43 1.36
N ARG A 62 -15.92 -4.89 0.13
CA ARG A 62 -14.70 -5.02 -0.67
C ARG A 62 -13.52 -4.28 -0.06
N ILE A 63 -13.74 -3.03 0.38
CA ILE A 63 -12.71 -2.23 1.04
C ILE A 63 -12.25 -2.94 2.32
N ALA A 64 -13.19 -3.42 3.14
CA ALA A 64 -12.87 -4.15 4.37
C ALA A 64 -12.10 -5.45 4.09
N GLY A 65 -12.55 -6.25 3.11
CA GLY A 65 -11.88 -7.49 2.72
C GLY A 65 -10.46 -7.25 2.19
N GLY A 66 -10.32 -6.33 1.23
CA GLY A 66 -9.03 -5.97 0.66
C GLY A 66 -8.08 -5.34 1.69
N ALA A 67 -8.61 -4.51 2.59
CA ALA A 67 -7.79 -3.89 3.64
C ALA A 67 -7.32 -4.95 4.63
N THR A 68 -8.17 -5.91 4.97
CA THR A 68 -7.80 -7.04 5.83
C THR A 68 -6.69 -7.89 5.21
N THR A 69 -6.77 -8.21 3.92
CA THR A 69 -5.71 -8.98 3.24
C THR A 69 -4.38 -8.21 3.20
N ALA A 70 -4.42 -6.91 2.91
CA ALA A 70 -3.23 -6.06 2.90
C ALA A 70 -2.62 -5.93 4.31
N LEU A 71 -3.45 -5.82 5.35
CA LEU A 71 -3.01 -5.77 6.74
C LEU A 71 -2.38 -7.07 7.20
N ILE A 72 -2.98 -8.22 6.86
CA ILE A 72 -2.40 -9.53 7.18
C ILE A 72 -1.01 -9.65 6.55
N GLN A 73 -0.86 -9.25 5.28
CA GLN A 73 0.43 -9.27 4.60
C GLN A 73 1.46 -8.34 5.27
N ALA A 74 1.03 -7.14 5.64
CA ALA A 74 1.89 -6.17 6.30
C ALA A 74 2.33 -6.62 7.71
N VAL A 75 1.41 -7.21 8.48
CA VAL A 75 1.69 -7.77 9.80
C VAL A 75 2.66 -8.96 9.71
N LEU A 76 2.51 -9.82 8.69
CA LEU A 76 3.45 -10.91 8.44
C LEU A 76 4.87 -10.36 8.16
N ILE A 77 5.00 -9.32 7.34
CA ILE A 77 6.29 -8.69 7.06
C ILE A 77 6.87 -8.04 8.32
N LEU A 78 6.05 -7.40 9.14
CA LEU A 78 6.45 -6.82 10.43
C LEU A 78 6.96 -7.91 11.38
N ALA A 79 6.28 -9.07 11.44
CA ALA A 79 6.70 -10.22 12.24
C ALA A 79 8.04 -10.80 11.77
N ILE A 80 8.24 -10.94 10.45
CA ILE A 80 9.52 -11.38 9.87
C ILE A 80 10.62 -10.37 10.20
N SER A 81 10.33 -9.08 10.10
CA SER A 81 11.28 -8.00 10.39
C SER A 81 11.70 -8.01 11.87
N TYR A 82 10.76 -8.30 12.78
CA TYR A 82 11.06 -8.49 14.20
C TYR A 82 12.02 -9.65 14.44
N ILE A 83 11.81 -10.79 13.76
CA ILE A 83 12.70 -11.96 13.83
C ILE A 83 14.10 -11.65 13.26
N MET A 84 14.19 -10.81 12.23
CA MET A 84 15.46 -10.35 11.64
C MET A 84 16.24 -9.33 12.50
N GLY A 85 15.77 -9.01 13.71
CA GLY A 85 16.49 -8.15 14.65
C GLY A 85 16.03 -6.69 14.68
N PHE A 86 14.86 -6.39 14.10
CA PHE A 86 14.25 -5.07 14.23
C PHE A 86 13.76 -4.87 15.68
N LYS A 87 14.56 -4.17 16.50
CA LYS A 87 14.16 -3.79 17.86
C LYS A 87 13.02 -2.78 17.81
N ILE A 88 11.80 -3.26 18.06
CA ILE A 88 10.65 -2.42 18.33
C ILE A 88 10.88 -1.75 19.68
N ILE A 89 10.96 -0.42 19.68
CA ILE A 89 11.34 0.37 20.86
C ILE A 89 10.16 0.52 21.82
N ASN A 90 8.92 0.55 21.33
CA ASN A 90 7.71 0.74 22.15
C ASN A 90 6.46 0.06 21.54
N ILE A 91 5.56 -0.42 22.41
CA ILE A 91 4.25 -0.98 22.02
C ILE A 91 3.36 0.07 21.34
N SER A 92 3.52 1.35 21.71
CA SER A 92 2.78 2.47 21.11
C SER A 92 3.14 2.68 19.63
N SER A 93 4.39 2.42 19.25
CA SER A 93 4.86 2.49 17.86
C SER A 93 4.20 1.43 16.98
N ILE A 94 3.94 0.23 17.53
CA ILE A 94 3.21 -0.84 16.81
C ILE A 94 1.77 -0.41 16.54
N PHE A 95 1.11 0.17 17.54
CA PHE A 95 -0.27 0.64 17.38
C PHE A 95 -0.36 1.74 16.32
N LEU A 96 0.56 2.71 16.37
CA LEU A 96 0.63 3.79 15.38
C LEU A 96 0.89 3.24 13.97
N ALA A 97 1.84 2.30 13.83
CA ALA A 97 2.11 1.60 12.58
C ALA A 97 0.85 0.95 12.01
N ILE A 98 0.07 0.22 12.83
CA ILE A 98 -1.18 -0.42 12.39
C ILE A 98 -2.19 0.60 11.89
N VAL A 99 -2.35 1.73 12.58
CA VAL A 99 -3.26 2.80 12.15
C VAL A 99 -2.85 3.36 10.78
N PHE A 100 -1.56 3.63 10.58
CA PHE A 100 -1.06 4.09 9.28
C PHE A 100 -1.24 3.03 8.18
N MET A 101 -0.96 1.76 8.48
CA MET A 101 -1.17 0.65 7.54
C MET A 101 -2.64 0.56 7.09
N ILE A 102 -3.60 0.72 8.01
CA ILE A 102 -5.03 0.74 7.68
C ILE A 102 -5.35 1.93 6.77
N LEU A 103 -4.85 3.12 7.10
CA LEU A 103 -5.12 4.34 6.35
C LEU A 103 -4.61 4.25 4.91
N ILE A 104 -3.38 3.76 4.74
CA ILE A 104 -2.76 3.52 3.44
C ILE A 104 -3.59 2.48 2.68
N ALA A 105 -3.89 1.34 3.30
CA ALA A 105 -4.62 0.26 2.65
C ALA A 105 -5.97 0.76 2.11
N VAL A 106 -6.76 1.45 2.93
CA VAL A 106 -8.08 1.99 2.53
C VAL A 106 -7.94 3.02 1.40
N THR A 107 -6.93 3.89 1.46
CA THR A 107 -6.69 4.91 0.43
C THR A 107 -6.35 4.27 -0.92
N PHE A 108 -5.40 3.34 -0.94
CA PHE A 108 -4.96 2.67 -2.16
C PHE A 108 -5.99 1.67 -2.71
N LEU A 109 -6.77 1.02 -1.84
CA LEU A 109 -7.95 0.25 -2.26
C LEU A 109 -9.01 1.14 -2.90
N GLY A 110 -9.29 2.30 -2.30
CA GLY A 110 -10.22 3.28 -2.86
C GLY A 110 -9.78 3.73 -4.27
N LEU A 111 -8.50 4.07 -4.44
CA LEU A 111 -7.92 4.37 -5.75
C LEU A 111 -8.07 3.18 -6.71
N GLY A 112 -7.72 1.97 -6.25
CA GLY A 112 -7.91 0.71 -6.95
C GLY A 112 -9.32 0.54 -7.51
N LEU A 113 -10.32 0.76 -6.66
CA LEU A 113 -11.73 0.66 -7.00
C LEU A 113 -12.21 1.75 -7.96
N ILE A 114 -11.70 2.99 -7.85
CA ILE A 114 -12.04 4.09 -8.76
C ILE A 114 -11.58 3.76 -10.18
N PHE A 115 -10.33 3.31 -10.33
CA PHE A 115 -9.80 2.87 -11.62
C PHE A 115 -10.53 1.63 -12.14
N ALA A 116 -10.82 0.66 -11.26
CA ALA A 116 -11.58 -0.55 -11.61
C ALA A 116 -13.01 -0.20 -12.05
N SER A 117 -13.58 0.89 -11.53
CA SER A 117 -14.90 1.34 -11.96
C SER A 117 -14.89 1.84 -13.41
N LYS A 118 -13.81 2.53 -13.81
CA LYS A 118 -13.65 3.10 -15.16
C LYS A 118 -13.15 2.10 -16.21
N MET A 119 -12.41 1.09 -15.79
CA MET A 119 -11.79 0.13 -16.71
C MET A 119 -12.68 -1.08 -16.94
N ARG A 120 -12.63 -1.62 -18.16
CA ARG A 120 -13.36 -2.82 -18.58
C ARG A 120 -12.44 -4.01 -18.84
N ASP A 121 -11.14 -3.76 -18.97
CA ASP A 121 -10.13 -4.75 -19.33
C ASP A 121 -9.17 -4.95 -18.15
N MET A 122 -8.99 -6.20 -17.73
CA MET A 122 -8.10 -6.59 -16.64
C MET A 122 -6.61 -6.40 -16.97
N GLN A 123 -6.21 -6.65 -18.22
CA GLN A 123 -4.84 -6.40 -18.67
C GLN A 123 -4.57 -4.90 -18.70
N GLY A 124 -5.51 -4.11 -19.23
CA GLY A 124 -5.45 -2.65 -19.24
C GLY A 124 -5.32 -2.06 -17.83
N PHE A 125 -6.08 -2.58 -16.86
CA PHE A 125 -5.97 -2.17 -15.47
C PHE A 125 -4.58 -2.44 -14.88
N SER A 126 -4.06 -3.64 -15.09
CA SER A 126 -2.76 -4.03 -14.53
C SER A 126 -1.64 -3.14 -15.07
N ILE A 127 -1.67 -2.78 -16.36
CA ILE A 127 -0.68 -1.89 -16.98
C ILE A 127 -0.77 -0.48 -16.38
N VAL A 128 -1.97 0.11 -16.33
CA VAL A 128 -2.14 1.46 -15.80
C VAL A 128 -1.80 1.53 -14.32
N MET A 129 -2.17 0.52 -13.54
CA MET A 129 -1.82 0.49 -12.13
C MET A 129 -0.32 0.38 -11.90
N ASN A 130 0.38 -0.49 -12.63
CA ASN A 130 1.84 -0.51 -12.52
C ASN A 130 2.46 0.85 -12.88
N PHE A 131 1.97 1.49 -13.94
CA PHE A 131 2.42 2.83 -14.34
C PHE A 131 2.19 3.89 -13.25
N VAL A 132 1.13 3.79 -12.45
CA VAL A 132 0.84 4.71 -11.33
C VAL A 132 1.61 4.33 -10.06
N ILE A 133 1.73 3.04 -9.76
CA ILE A 133 2.38 2.49 -8.57
C ILE A 133 3.87 2.82 -8.57
N PHE A 134 4.57 2.64 -9.68
CA PHE A 134 6.02 2.85 -9.72
C PHE A 134 6.41 4.29 -9.33
N PRO A 135 5.86 5.36 -9.96
CA PRO A 135 6.14 6.73 -9.56
C PRO A 135 5.81 7.01 -8.10
N LEU A 136 4.66 6.56 -7.60
CA LEU A 136 4.26 6.76 -6.19
C LEU A 136 5.28 6.10 -5.26
N PHE A 137 5.61 4.83 -5.50
CA PHE A 137 6.57 4.13 -4.67
C PHE A 137 7.96 4.79 -4.63
N PHE A 138 8.44 5.28 -5.77
CA PHE A 138 9.72 6.00 -5.83
C PHE A 138 9.65 7.38 -5.15
N LEU A 139 8.54 8.09 -5.27
CA LEU A 139 8.33 9.40 -4.67
C LEU A 139 8.08 9.34 -3.15
N SER A 140 7.60 8.22 -2.63
CA SER A 140 7.19 8.11 -1.21
C SER A 140 8.33 8.14 -0.19
N GLY A 141 9.59 8.10 -0.62
CA GLY A 141 10.73 8.00 0.29
C GLY A 141 10.86 6.64 1.00
N ALA A 142 10.19 5.61 0.47
CA ALA A 142 10.32 4.21 0.91
C ALA A 142 11.74 3.65 0.67
N LEU A 143 12.31 3.94 -0.50
CA LEU A 143 13.65 3.48 -0.90
C LEU A 143 14.75 4.52 -0.64
N TYR A 144 14.42 5.81 -0.62
CA TYR A 144 15.39 6.91 -0.51
C TYR A 144 14.99 7.93 0.57
N PRO A 145 15.94 8.44 1.37
CA PRO A 145 15.61 9.47 2.35
C PRO A 145 15.13 10.74 1.64
N LEU A 146 13.98 11.27 2.08
CA LEU A 146 13.36 12.48 1.51
C LEU A 146 14.25 13.73 1.61
N GLU A 147 15.24 13.72 2.51
CA GLU A 147 16.21 14.80 2.71
C GLU A 147 17.15 15.00 1.52
N ASN A 148 17.36 13.95 0.71
CA ASN A 148 18.22 14.01 -0.48
C ASN A 148 17.50 14.46 -1.74
N PHE A 149 16.18 14.74 -1.67
CA PHE A 149 15.43 15.16 -2.84
C PHE A 149 15.57 16.65 -3.14
N PRO A 150 15.70 17.03 -4.44
CA PRO A 150 15.61 18.43 -4.85
C PRO A 150 14.25 19.01 -4.48
N VAL A 151 14.22 20.33 -4.21
CA VAL A 151 13.08 21.03 -3.59
C VAL A 151 11.74 20.76 -4.31
N TRP A 152 11.75 20.70 -5.65
CA TRP A 152 10.56 20.38 -6.45
C TRP A 152 9.98 18.99 -6.15
N LEU A 153 10.83 17.99 -5.90
CA LEU A 153 10.43 16.60 -5.76
C LEU A 153 9.85 16.39 -4.36
N ARG A 154 10.41 17.11 -3.37
CA ARG A 154 9.90 17.13 -2.00
C ARG A 154 8.47 17.66 -1.92
N TYR A 155 8.09 18.63 -2.76
CA TYR A 155 6.70 19.10 -2.84
C TYR A 155 5.77 18.05 -3.47
N ILE A 156 6.22 17.34 -4.49
CA ILE A 156 5.45 16.26 -5.14
C ILE A 156 5.27 15.09 -4.16
N SER A 157 6.31 14.68 -3.44
CA SER A 157 6.24 13.62 -2.42
C SER A 157 5.24 13.95 -1.30
N LYS A 158 5.03 15.21 -0.95
CA LYS A 158 4.02 15.61 0.05
C LYS A 158 2.58 15.39 -0.40
N ILE A 159 2.33 15.22 -1.70
CA ILE A 159 1.01 14.89 -2.25
C ILE A 159 0.77 13.38 -2.13
N ASP A 160 1.83 12.57 -2.14
CA ASP A 160 1.73 11.11 -2.05
C ASP A 160 1.36 10.67 -0.61
N PRO A 161 0.18 10.04 -0.40
CA PRO A 161 -0.23 9.52 0.89
C PRO A 161 0.73 8.47 1.46
N LEU A 162 1.45 7.76 0.59
CA LEU A 162 2.41 6.73 1.00
C LEU A 162 3.61 7.34 1.72
N THR A 163 3.98 8.59 1.42
CA THR A 163 5.06 9.31 2.12
C THR A 163 4.78 9.41 3.61
N TYR A 164 3.56 9.82 4.00
CA TYR A 164 3.17 9.93 5.40
C TYR A 164 3.07 8.56 6.08
N GLY A 165 2.66 7.54 5.32
CA GLY A 165 2.60 6.17 5.80
C GLY A 165 3.96 5.60 6.16
N VAL A 166 4.93 5.75 5.27
CA VAL A 166 6.32 5.29 5.47
C VAL A 166 7.01 6.10 6.58
N ASP A 167 6.77 7.40 6.64
CA ASP A 167 7.34 8.27 7.68
C ASP A 167 6.72 7.97 9.06
N GLY A 168 5.42 7.67 9.13
CA GLY A 168 4.75 7.22 10.36
C GLY A 168 5.09 5.81 10.83
N LEU A 169 5.67 4.99 9.93
CA LEU A 169 6.17 3.63 10.23
C LEU A 169 7.64 3.63 10.71
N ARG A 170 8.38 4.73 10.55
CA ARG A 170 9.76 4.90 11.01
C ARG A 170 9.83 5.25 12.50
#